data_AF-A0AAF0Q052-F1
#
_entry.id   AF-A0AAF0Q052-F1
#
_cell.length_a   1.000
_cell.length_b   1.000
_cell.length_c   1.000
_cell.angle_alpha   90.00
_cell.angle_beta   90.00
_cell.angle_gamma   90.00
#
_symmetry.space_group_name_H-M   'P 1'
#
loop_
_entity.id
_entity.type
_entity.pdbx_description
1 polymer ?
#
loop_
_entity_poly.entity_id
_entity_poly.type
_entity_poly.pdbx_seq_one_letter_code
_entity_poly.pdbx_strand_id
1 'polypeptide(L)'
;MEKNKTGTLLDEKQSKLEDREKKRRKIKPIIDPPVLPDELKEKILGMGVQISQVKLVIQKALYDTDLSYQHMRLSIPLNQVVSKDFLTPQQKMVLETRDIVSNKKNKIQFNLIDPSLEQTKIHLAKWDMNKSSNYVLLNDWMEVAERNKLKSGMVVQLWSFHQHLIPWLALVLVPQ
;
A
#
# COMPACT_ATOMS: atom_id res chain seq x y z
N MET A 1 0.55 -49.22 -0.68
CA MET A 1 1.72 -48.53 -1.25
C MET A 1 1.44 -47.03 -1.20
N GLU A 2 1.55 -46.39 -0.02
CA GLU A 2 0.99 -45.04 0.16
C GLU A 2 1.63 -44.26 1.33
N LYS A 3 2.96 -44.09 1.34
CA LYS A 3 3.64 -43.33 2.41
C LYS A 3 4.63 -42.25 1.96
N ASN A 4 4.69 -41.90 0.67
CA ASN A 4 5.75 -41.01 0.15
C ASN A 4 5.27 -39.66 -0.41
N LYS A 5 3.97 -39.34 -0.39
CA LYS A 5 3.46 -38.02 -0.86
C LYS A 5 3.35 -36.97 0.25
N THR A 6 3.21 -37.39 1.50
CA THR A 6 2.92 -36.49 2.62
C THR A 6 4.18 -35.82 3.18
N GLY A 7 5.33 -36.51 3.14
CA GLY A 7 6.62 -35.96 3.59
C GLY A 7 7.14 -34.85 2.66
N THR A 8 7.07 -35.06 1.35
CA THR A 8 7.49 -34.09 0.32
C THR A 8 6.70 -32.79 0.37
N LEU A 9 5.39 -32.84 0.64
CA LEU A 9 4.54 -31.65 0.77
C LEU A 9 4.82 -30.82 2.03
N LEU A 10 5.25 -31.47 3.13
CA LEU A 10 5.60 -30.77 4.37
C LEU A 10 6.96 -30.08 4.24
N ASP A 11 7.94 -30.74 3.63
CA ASP A 11 9.27 -30.20 3.39
C ASP A 11 9.25 -29.01 2.42
N GLU A 12 8.46 -29.09 1.34
CA GLU A 12 8.25 -27.95 0.42
C GLU A 12 7.54 -26.76 1.07
N LYS A 13 6.63 -27.03 2.02
CA LYS A 13 5.91 -25.98 2.74
C LYS A 13 6.83 -25.31 3.76
N GLN A 14 7.70 -26.07 4.40
CA GLN A 14 8.67 -25.59 5.36
C GLN A 14 9.78 -24.77 4.69
N SER A 15 10.30 -25.22 3.53
CA SER A 15 11.27 -24.44 2.75
C SER A 15 10.68 -23.12 2.23
N LYS A 16 9.43 -23.11 1.74
CA LYS A 16 8.72 -21.88 1.33
C LYS A 16 8.47 -20.91 2.50
N LEU A 17 8.25 -21.42 3.71
CA LEU A 17 8.09 -20.59 4.91
C LEU A 17 9.43 -20.00 5.35
N GLU A 18 10.50 -20.78 5.34
CA GLU A 18 11.85 -20.33 5.65
C GLU A 18 12.35 -19.29 4.64
N ASP A 19 12.08 -19.46 3.35
CA ASP A 19 12.44 -18.47 2.32
C ASP A 19 11.62 -17.18 2.46
N ARG A 20 10.34 -17.27 2.84
CA ARG A 20 9.52 -16.09 3.17
C ARG A 20 10.05 -15.38 4.40
N GLU A 21 10.49 -16.09 5.43
CA GLU A 21 11.12 -15.51 6.61
C GLU A 21 12.48 -14.87 6.28
N LYS A 22 13.32 -15.52 5.49
CA LYS A 22 14.61 -14.98 5.03
C LYS A 22 14.42 -13.71 4.19
N LYS A 23 13.40 -13.66 3.31
CA LYS A 23 13.02 -12.44 2.58
C LYS A 23 12.54 -11.33 3.53
N ARG A 24 11.77 -11.66 4.57
CA ARG A 24 11.32 -10.69 5.60
C ARG A 24 12.46 -10.17 6.48
N ARG A 25 13.47 -10.99 6.80
CA ARG A 25 14.61 -10.62 7.66
C ARG A 25 15.66 -9.73 6.98
N LYS A 26 15.65 -9.60 5.64
CA LYS A 26 16.65 -8.79 4.89
C LYS A 26 16.29 -7.30 4.73
N ILE A 27 15.11 -6.86 5.13
CA ILE A 27 14.75 -5.45 5.10
C ILE A 27 15.21 -4.85 6.43
N LYS A 28 16.40 -4.25 6.45
CA LYS A 28 16.82 -3.40 7.58
C LYS A 28 15.71 -2.37 7.82
N PRO A 29 15.32 -2.08 9.07
CA PRO A 29 14.44 -0.94 9.31
C PRO A 29 15.17 0.27 8.76
N ILE A 30 14.56 1.02 7.85
CA ILE A 30 15.07 2.35 7.51
C ILE A 30 14.88 3.18 8.76
N ILE A 31 16.02 3.56 9.37
CA ILE A 31 16.13 4.19 10.68
C ILE A 31 15.86 5.70 10.57
N ASP A 32 15.90 6.26 9.37
CA ASP A 32 15.67 7.69 9.18
C ASP A 32 14.18 8.05 9.24
N PRO A 33 13.84 9.15 9.93
CA PRO A 33 12.46 9.60 10.03
C PRO A 33 11.88 9.83 8.62
N PRO A 34 10.64 9.40 8.36
CA PRO A 34 10.01 9.60 7.06
C PRO A 34 9.94 11.08 6.67
N VAL A 35 10.58 11.47 5.57
CA VAL A 35 10.62 12.85 5.07
C VAL A 35 9.85 12.97 3.76
N LEU A 36 8.97 13.98 3.67
CA LEU A 36 8.37 14.42 2.41
C LEU A 36 9.42 15.20 1.57
N PRO A 37 9.65 14.85 0.29
CA PRO A 37 10.49 15.64 -0.60
C PRO A 37 9.99 17.08 -0.75
N ASP A 38 10.90 18.03 -0.94
CA ASP A 38 10.54 19.46 -0.95
C ASP A 38 9.61 19.83 -2.10
N GLU A 39 9.84 19.30 -3.31
CA GLU A 39 8.95 19.51 -4.45
C GLU A 39 7.52 19.02 -4.18
N LEU A 40 7.38 17.90 -3.46
CA LEU A 40 6.07 17.39 -3.04
C LEU A 40 5.45 18.28 -1.96
N LYS A 41 6.23 18.79 -1.00
CA LYS A 41 5.74 19.75 0.00
C LYS A 41 5.22 21.01 -0.66
N GLU A 42 5.99 21.58 -1.59
CA GLU A 42 5.60 22.78 -2.33
C GLU A 42 4.32 22.54 -3.12
N LYS A 43 4.19 21.39 -3.79
CA LYS A 43 2.97 21.02 -4.51
C LYS A 43 1.75 20.93 -3.58
N ILE A 44 1.89 20.28 -2.41
CA ILE A 44 0.81 20.14 -1.42
C ILE A 44 0.44 21.50 -0.81
N LEU A 45 1.43 22.35 -0.50
CA LEU A 45 1.21 23.72 -0.02
C LEU A 45 0.47 24.57 -1.07
N GLY A 46 0.86 24.45 -2.33
CA GLY A 46 0.19 25.10 -3.46
C GLY A 46 -1.26 24.64 -3.66
N MET A 47 -1.63 23.46 -3.15
CA MET A 47 -3.01 22.98 -3.10
C MET A 47 -3.82 23.55 -1.92
N GLY A 48 -3.21 24.39 -1.08
CA GLY A 48 -3.83 24.97 0.13
C GLY A 48 -3.86 24.01 1.33
N VAL A 49 -3.02 22.98 1.34
CA VAL A 49 -2.96 21.99 2.43
C VAL A 49 -1.73 22.24 3.27
N GLN A 50 -1.90 22.33 4.60
CA GLN A 50 -0.76 22.47 5.52
C GLN A 50 -0.01 21.16 5.64
N ILE A 51 1.33 21.19 5.61
CA ILE A 51 2.16 19.97 5.72
C ILE A 51 1.93 19.22 7.03
N SER A 52 1.56 19.92 8.11
CA SER A 52 1.18 19.33 9.39
C SER A 52 -0.09 18.44 9.32
N GLN A 53 -0.91 18.58 8.28
CA GLN A 53 -2.10 17.76 8.03
C GLN A 53 -1.78 16.50 7.20
N VAL A 54 -0.56 16.38 6.68
CA VAL A 54 -0.13 15.24 5.87
C VAL A 54 0.35 14.12 6.79
N LYS A 55 -0.29 12.95 6.68
CA LYS A 55 -0.11 11.83 7.59
C LYS A 55 0.57 10.66 6.89
N LEU A 56 1.59 10.08 7.52
CA LEU A 56 2.20 8.86 7.02
C LEU A 56 1.23 7.69 7.20
N VAL A 57 0.90 7.00 6.12
CA VAL A 57 0.10 5.77 6.14
C VAL A 57 1.00 4.57 6.38
N ILE A 58 2.06 4.41 5.60
CA ILE A 58 2.98 3.27 5.70
C ILE A 58 4.32 3.60 5.06
N GLN A 59 5.41 3.04 5.59
CA GLN A 59 6.68 2.90 4.90
C GLN A 59 6.99 1.41 4.74
N LYS A 60 7.23 0.93 3.52
CA LYS A 60 7.54 -0.48 3.27
C LYS A 60 8.38 -0.69 2.02
N ALA A 61 9.14 -1.78 2.01
CA ALA A 61 9.68 -2.32 0.78
C ALA A 61 8.55 -2.87 -0.10
N LEU A 62 8.66 -2.65 -1.40
CA LEU A 62 7.80 -3.28 -2.40
C LEU A 62 8.17 -4.76 -2.54
N TYR A 63 7.16 -5.62 -2.60
CA TYR A 63 7.34 -7.04 -2.88
C TYR A 63 6.93 -7.35 -4.31
N ASP A 64 7.37 -8.49 -4.85
CA ASP A 64 6.98 -8.97 -6.19
C ASP A 64 5.46 -8.99 -6.40
N THR A 65 4.71 -9.34 -5.35
CA THR A 65 3.24 -9.35 -5.36
C THR A 65 2.63 -7.96 -5.51
N ASP A 66 3.31 -6.91 -5.05
CA ASP A 66 2.86 -5.54 -5.24
C ASP A 66 3.04 -5.11 -6.70
N LEU A 67 3.98 -5.70 -7.43
CA LEU A 67 4.35 -5.30 -8.80
C LEU A 67 3.95 -6.35 -9.85
N SER A 68 3.06 -7.28 -9.49
CA SER A 68 2.65 -8.38 -10.35
C SER A 68 1.39 -8.02 -11.13
N TYR A 69 1.41 -8.13 -12.45
CA TYR A 69 0.21 -7.98 -13.31
C TYR A 69 -0.91 -8.99 -13.02
N GLN A 70 -0.64 -10.09 -12.32
CA GLN A 70 -1.70 -10.99 -11.83
C GLN A 70 -2.47 -10.41 -10.64
N HIS A 71 -1.84 -9.53 -9.85
CA HIS A 71 -2.36 -9.02 -8.59
C HIS A 71 -2.78 -7.54 -8.69
N MET A 72 -2.06 -6.76 -9.50
CA MET A 72 -2.32 -5.36 -9.86
C MET A 72 -2.66 -4.46 -8.67
N ARG A 73 -1.93 -4.59 -7.57
CA ARG A 73 -2.25 -3.89 -6.32
C ARG A 73 -1.04 -3.59 -5.46
N LEU A 74 -1.04 -2.45 -4.78
CA LEU A 74 -0.17 -2.23 -3.62
C LEU A 74 -0.89 -2.70 -2.35
N SER A 75 -0.27 -3.60 -1.59
CA SER A 75 -0.80 -4.05 -0.30
C SER A 75 -0.30 -3.17 0.85
N ILE A 76 -1.23 -2.76 1.72
CA ILE A 76 -1.00 -1.96 2.92
C ILE A 76 -1.56 -2.74 4.12
N PRO A 77 -0.74 -3.56 4.79
CA PRO A 77 -1.19 -4.34 5.94
C PRO A 77 -1.68 -3.44 7.08
N LEU A 78 -2.89 -3.70 7.63
CA LEU A 78 -3.48 -2.81 8.66
C LEU A 78 -2.62 -2.72 9.92
N ASN A 79 -1.88 -3.77 10.26
CA ASN A 79 -0.97 -3.79 11.41
C ASN A 79 0.28 -2.93 11.19
N GLN A 80 0.60 -2.55 9.95
CA GLN A 80 1.73 -1.68 9.59
C GLN A 80 1.32 -0.22 9.33
N VAL A 81 0.02 0.07 9.33
CA VAL A 81 -0.47 1.46 9.17
C VAL A 81 -0.01 2.31 10.35
N VAL A 82 0.67 3.42 10.08
CA VAL A 82 1.20 4.35 11.09
C VAL A 82 0.08 5.23 11.63
N SER A 83 -0.49 6.11 10.81
CA SER A 83 -1.62 6.96 11.20
C SER A 83 -2.95 6.24 11.03
N LYS A 84 -3.51 5.67 12.12
CA LYS A 84 -4.80 4.93 12.09
C LYS A 84 -6.02 5.80 11.75
N ASP A 85 -5.86 7.11 11.78
CA ASP A 85 -6.85 8.15 11.52
C ASP A 85 -6.62 8.85 10.16
N PHE A 86 -5.86 8.22 9.25
CA PHE A 86 -5.71 8.71 7.87
C PHE A 86 -7.03 8.70 7.08
N LEU A 87 -7.96 7.81 7.47
CA LEU A 87 -9.34 7.76 6.96
C LEU A 87 -10.31 8.38 7.95
N THR A 88 -11.29 9.12 7.42
CA THR A 88 -12.43 9.59 8.20
C THR A 88 -13.32 8.42 8.64
N PRO A 89 -14.13 8.58 9.71
CA PRO A 89 -15.08 7.56 10.13
C PRO A 89 -16.02 7.10 9.00
N GLN A 90 -16.48 8.04 8.17
CA GLN A 90 -17.33 7.78 7.01
C GLN A 90 -16.60 6.93 5.96
N GLN A 91 -15.35 7.27 5.63
CA GLN A 91 -14.54 6.48 4.71
C GLN A 91 -14.32 5.06 5.23
N LYS A 92 -14.03 4.89 6.53
CA LYS A 92 -13.91 3.56 7.15
C LYS A 92 -15.21 2.76 6.99
N MET A 93 -16.36 3.36 7.31
CA MET A 93 -17.66 2.73 7.15
C MET A 93 -17.92 2.30 5.70
N VAL A 94 -17.61 3.16 4.72
CA VAL A 94 -17.73 2.81 3.30
C VAL A 94 -16.88 1.58 2.99
N LEU A 95 -15.63 1.49 3.45
CA LEU A 95 -14.76 0.33 3.18
C LEU A 95 -15.20 -0.97 3.90
N GLU A 96 -16.00 -0.87 4.96
CA GLU A 96 -16.57 -2.06 5.62
C GLU A 96 -17.80 -2.61 4.89
N THR A 97 -18.55 -1.74 4.21
CA THR A 97 -19.78 -2.10 3.51
C THR A 97 -19.52 -2.77 2.16
N ARG A 98 -20.58 -3.39 1.65
CA ARG A 98 -20.61 -4.02 0.33
C ARG A 98 -21.67 -3.36 -0.51
N ASP A 99 -21.43 -3.35 -1.82
CA ASP A 99 -22.45 -2.99 -2.78
C ASP A 99 -23.60 -3.99 -2.72
N ILE A 100 -24.84 -3.50 -2.67
CA ILE A 100 -26.04 -4.32 -2.44
C ILE A 100 -26.29 -5.26 -3.61
N VAL A 101 -25.96 -4.83 -4.83
CA VAL A 101 -26.26 -5.58 -6.06
C VAL A 101 -25.16 -6.59 -6.36
N SER A 102 -23.91 -6.14 -6.43
CA SER A 102 -22.76 -6.97 -6.81
C SER A 102 -22.17 -7.77 -5.65
N ASN A 103 -22.55 -7.47 -4.41
CA ASN A 103 -22.00 -8.05 -3.18
C ASN A 103 -20.46 -7.90 -3.07
N LYS A 104 -19.88 -6.95 -3.81
CA LYS A 104 -18.44 -6.63 -3.77
C LYS A 104 -18.17 -5.64 -2.66
N LYS A 105 -17.00 -5.74 -2.03
CA LYS A 105 -16.52 -4.72 -1.08
C LYS A 105 -16.42 -3.37 -1.79
N ASN A 106 -16.93 -2.34 -1.13
CA ASN A 106 -16.88 -0.99 -1.64
C ASN A 106 -15.43 -0.49 -1.67
N LYS A 107 -15.20 0.49 -2.56
CA LYS A 107 -13.89 1.13 -2.76
C LYS A 107 -14.08 2.64 -2.66
N ILE A 108 -13.02 3.35 -2.31
CA ILE A 108 -13.00 4.81 -2.30
C ILE A 108 -11.97 5.27 -3.30
N GLN A 109 -12.36 6.20 -4.16
CA GLN A 109 -11.41 6.85 -5.06
C GLN A 109 -10.64 7.93 -4.30
N PHE A 110 -9.31 7.89 -4.43
CA PHE A 110 -8.39 8.93 -4.00
C PHE A 110 -7.77 9.55 -5.25
N ASN A 111 -7.39 10.82 -5.15
CA ASN A 111 -6.35 11.34 -6.03
C ASN A 111 -4.99 10.92 -5.47
N LEU A 112 -4.02 10.65 -6.35
CA LEU A 112 -2.68 10.24 -6.00
C LEU A 112 -1.69 11.18 -6.68
N ILE A 113 -0.79 11.78 -5.91
CA ILE A 113 0.45 12.37 -6.42
C ILE A 113 1.53 11.30 -6.33
N ASP A 114 2.16 10.94 -7.44
CA ASP A 114 3.19 9.91 -7.44
C ASP A 114 4.63 10.49 -7.39
N PRO A 115 5.69 9.66 -7.34
CA PRO A 115 7.06 10.15 -7.26
C PRO A 115 7.49 11.06 -8.43
N SER A 116 6.86 10.96 -9.60
CA SER A 116 7.07 11.85 -10.75
C SER A 116 6.26 13.16 -10.67
N LEU A 117 5.56 13.39 -9.55
CA LEU A 117 4.64 14.50 -9.29
C LEU A 117 3.41 14.54 -10.22
N GLU A 118 3.20 13.47 -10.99
CA GLU A 118 1.99 13.28 -11.78
C GLU A 118 0.81 12.94 -10.89
N GLN A 119 -0.37 13.40 -11.31
CA GLN A 119 -1.62 13.14 -10.61
C GLN A 119 -2.40 12.07 -11.34
N THR A 120 -2.85 11.05 -10.61
CA THR A 120 -3.79 10.05 -11.13
C THR A 120 -4.88 9.77 -10.12
N LYS A 121 -5.92 9.05 -10.53
CA LYS A 121 -6.92 8.48 -9.62
C LYS A 121 -6.45 7.10 -9.21
N ILE A 122 -6.78 6.70 -7.98
CA ILE A 122 -6.52 5.35 -7.51
C ILE A 122 -7.63 4.92 -6.54
N HIS A 123 -7.86 3.61 -6.43
CA HIS A 123 -8.92 3.09 -5.60
C HIS A 123 -8.36 2.39 -4.37
N LEU A 124 -8.78 2.83 -3.19
CA LEU A 124 -8.53 2.15 -1.92
C LEU A 124 -9.67 1.18 -1.64
N ALA A 125 -9.34 -0.07 -1.32
CA ALA A 125 -10.29 -1.06 -0.79
C ALA A 125 -9.76 -1.66 0.51
N LYS A 126 -10.65 -2.16 1.38
CA LYS A 126 -10.27 -2.98 2.53
C LYS A 126 -10.59 -4.45 2.26
N TRP A 127 -9.60 -5.31 2.41
CA TRP A 127 -9.71 -6.76 2.26
C TRP A 127 -9.44 -7.46 3.58
N ASP A 128 -10.42 -8.23 4.03
CA ASP A 128 -10.31 -9.04 5.24
C ASP A 128 -9.86 -10.46 4.87
N MET A 129 -8.81 -10.91 5.53
CA MET A 129 -8.26 -12.26 5.48
C MET A 129 -8.63 -12.98 6.78
N ASN A 130 -8.47 -14.30 6.85
CA ASN A 130 -8.86 -15.11 8.01
C ASN A 130 -8.29 -14.61 9.37
N LYS A 131 -7.11 -13.98 9.39
CA LYS A 131 -6.43 -13.52 10.62
C LYS A 131 -5.91 -12.08 10.55
N SER A 132 -6.15 -11.38 9.45
CA SER A 132 -5.61 -10.04 9.23
C SER A 132 -6.44 -9.28 8.22
N SER A 133 -6.26 -7.98 8.14
CA SER A 133 -6.87 -7.15 7.11
C SER A 133 -5.80 -6.33 6.42
N ASN A 134 -6.04 -6.00 5.16
CA ASN A 134 -5.17 -5.16 4.36
C ASN A 134 -6.01 -4.07 3.72
N TYR A 135 -5.48 -2.86 3.66
CA TYR A 135 -5.90 -1.96 2.60
C TYR A 135 -5.14 -2.31 1.33
N VAL A 136 -5.75 -2.07 0.18
CA VAL A 136 -5.11 -2.26 -1.12
C VAL A 136 -5.39 -1.07 -2.02
N LEU A 137 -4.36 -0.60 -2.72
CA LEU A 137 -4.53 0.34 -3.83
C LEU A 137 -4.71 -0.44 -5.14
N LEU A 138 -5.72 -0.06 -5.92
CA LEU A 138 -6.22 -0.80 -7.08
C LEU A 138 -6.42 0.11 -8.29
N ASN A 139 -6.76 -0.53 -9.42
CA ASN A 139 -7.21 0.01 -10.71
C ASN A 139 -6.15 0.75 -11.54
N ASP A 140 -5.26 1.52 -10.93
CA ASP A 140 -4.24 2.30 -11.67
C ASP A 140 -2.83 2.13 -11.08
N TRP A 141 -2.69 1.22 -10.12
CA TRP A 141 -1.44 0.98 -9.41
C TRP A 141 -0.30 0.53 -10.34
N MET A 142 -0.59 -0.30 -11.34
CA MET A 142 0.46 -0.79 -12.25
C MET A 142 1.02 0.32 -13.13
N GLU A 143 0.17 1.21 -13.64
CA GLU A 143 0.60 2.38 -14.41
C GLU A 143 1.50 3.29 -13.56
N VAL A 144 1.12 3.54 -12.32
CA VAL A 144 1.95 4.28 -11.35
C VAL A 144 3.29 3.57 -11.15
N ALA A 145 3.29 2.25 -10.97
CA ALA A 145 4.51 1.49 -10.76
C ALA A 145 5.45 1.53 -11.97
N GLU A 146 4.91 1.42 -13.18
CA GLU A 146 5.65 1.47 -14.43
C GLU A 146 6.24 2.87 -14.69
N ARG A 147 5.41 3.92 -14.59
CA ARG A 147 5.82 5.32 -14.77
C ARG A 147 6.99 5.68 -13.85
N ASN A 148 6.93 5.22 -12.60
CA ASN A 148 7.95 5.49 -11.59
C ASN A 148 9.06 4.41 -11.52
N LYS A 149 9.09 3.47 -12.48
CA LYS A 149 10.10 2.41 -12.61
C LYS A 149 10.31 1.64 -11.29
N LEU A 150 9.23 1.40 -10.55
CA LEU A 150 9.27 0.75 -9.25
C LEU A 150 9.71 -0.72 -9.38
N LYS A 151 10.56 -1.16 -8.45
CA LYS A 151 11.11 -2.52 -8.41
C LYS A 151 10.97 -3.14 -7.02
N SER A 152 10.92 -4.46 -6.99
CA SER A 152 10.92 -5.23 -5.75
C SER A 152 12.15 -4.86 -4.93
N GLY A 153 11.98 -4.65 -3.62
CA GLY A 153 13.03 -4.20 -2.71
C GLY A 153 13.19 -2.69 -2.61
N MET A 154 12.65 -1.89 -3.54
CA MET A 154 12.60 -0.43 -3.37
C MET A 154 11.66 -0.09 -2.22
N VAL A 155 12.00 0.96 -1.45
CA VAL A 155 11.18 1.38 -0.32
C VAL A 155 10.35 2.59 -0.70
N VAL A 156 9.05 2.50 -0.42
CA VAL A 156 8.11 3.59 -0.63
C VAL A 156 7.47 4.01 0.68
N GLN A 157 7.09 5.28 0.75
CA GLN A 157 6.17 5.80 1.73
C GLN A 157 4.85 6.15 1.04
N LEU A 158 3.75 5.86 1.70
CA LEU A 158 2.44 6.37 1.32
C LEU A 158 1.97 7.36 2.37
N TRP A 159 1.59 8.54 1.92
CA TRP A 159 1.08 9.63 2.73
C TRP A 159 -0.37 9.91 2.37
N SER A 160 -1.13 10.45 3.32
CA SER A 160 -2.54 10.79 3.14
C SER A 160 -2.81 12.19 3.66
N PHE A 161 -3.65 12.93 2.92
CA PHE A 161 -4.13 14.24 3.33
C PHE A 161 -5.48 14.52 2.67
N HIS A 162 -6.12 15.61 3.07
CA HIS A 162 -7.38 16.05 2.47
C HIS A 162 -7.21 17.48 1.97
N GLN A 163 -7.67 17.72 0.74
CA GLN A 163 -7.86 19.06 0.23
C GLN A 163 -9.35 19.37 0.38
N HIS A 164 -9.71 20.15 1.40
CA HIS A 164 -11.10 20.29 1.85
C HIS A 164 -11.73 18.91 2.15
N LEU A 165 -12.70 18.47 1.33
CA LEU A 165 -13.38 17.17 1.47
C LEU A 165 -12.84 16.10 0.50
N ILE A 166 -11.89 16.46 -0.36
CA ILE A 166 -11.35 15.55 -1.38
C ILE A 166 -10.17 14.78 -0.77
N PRO A 167 -10.20 13.44 -0.78
CA PRO A 167 -9.13 12.63 -0.22
C PRO A 167 -7.97 12.47 -1.22
N TRP A 168 -6.75 12.65 -0.71
CA TRP A 168 -5.52 12.55 -1.48
C TRP A 168 -4.53 11.59 -0.83
N LEU A 169 -3.77 10.91 -1.68
CA LEU A 169 -2.58 10.17 -1.33
C LEU A 169 -1.36 10.81 -2.01
N ALA A 170 -0.20 10.61 -1.40
CA ALA A 170 1.07 10.85 -2.07
C ALA A 170 2.00 9.64 -1.89
N LEU A 171 2.58 9.16 -2.99
CA LEU A 171 3.56 8.09 -2.98
C LEU A 171 4.95 8.70 -3.12
N VAL A 172 5.84 8.38 -2.17
CA VAL A 172 7.23 8.83 -2.17
C VAL A 172 8.12 7.61 -2.31
N LEU A 173 9.08 7.69 -3.23
CA LEU A 173 10.18 6.74 -3.30
C LEU A 173 11.28 7.18 -2.34
N VAL A 174 11.70 6.31 -1.41
CA VAL A 174 12.79 6.58 -0.47
C VAL A 174 14.12 6.20 -1.16
N PRO A 175 15.05 7.16 -1.34
CA PRO A 175 16.39 6.86 -1.86
C PRO A 175 17.10 5.83 -0.98
N GLN A 176 17.87 4.92 -1.59
CA GLN A 176 18.69 3.92 -0.89
C GLN A 176 20.16 4.33 -0.87
#